data_AF-A0A8J6TP95-F1
#
_entry.id   AF-A0A8J6TP95-F1
#
_cell.length_a   1.000
_cell.length_b   1.000
_cell.length_c   1.000
_cell.angle_alpha   90.00
_cell.angle_beta   90.00
_cell.angle_gamma   90.00
#
_symmetry.space_group_name_H-M   'P 1'
#
loop_
_entity.id
_entity.type
_entity.pdbx_description
1 polymer ?
#
loop_
_entity_poly.entity_id
_entity_poly.type
_entity_poly.pdbx_seq_one_letter_code
_entity_poly.pdbx_strand_id
1 'polypeptide(L)'
;MKKFIVFLVAVGLVLYGASPLFAGGAINKNNLSAEYIRTMNRAAATDSADIVAYNPAGTTALEDGMYSNFSFQYIDKEYENIVSGTTYTTTEPSTIPELYVVYKKGQWAGF
;
A
#
# COMPACT_ATOMS: atom_id res chain seq x y z
N MET A 1 -19.34 1.72 -31.61
CA MET A 1 -20.15 2.33 -30.52
C MET A 1 -20.28 1.42 -29.30
N LYS A 2 -20.90 0.23 -29.37
CA LYS A 2 -21.02 -0.69 -28.20
C LYS A 2 -19.68 -1.04 -27.52
N LYS A 3 -18.63 -1.36 -28.28
CA LYS A 3 -17.29 -1.69 -27.74
C LYS A 3 -16.62 -0.52 -27.01
N PHE A 4 -16.86 0.71 -27.48
CA PHE A 4 -16.34 1.92 -26.86
C PHE A 4 -17.07 2.24 -25.54
N ILE A 5 -18.37 2.02 -25.50
CA ILE A 5 -19.18 2.15 -24.28
C ILE A 5 -18.74 1.10 -23.23
N VAL A 6 -18.54 -0.16 -23.64
CA VAL A 6 -18.04 -1.21 -22.74
C VAL A 6 -16.65 -0.87 -22.18
N PHE A 7 -15.76 -0.35 -23.03
CA PHE A 7 -14.44 0.12 -22.60
C PHE A 7 -14.54 1.26 -21.58
N LEU A 8 -15.39 2.27 -21.83
CA LEU A 8 -15.60 3.39 -20.90
C LEU A 8 -16.21 2.94 -19.57
N VAL A 9 -17.12 1.96 -19.58
CA VAL A 9 -17.70 1.38 -18.37
C VAL A 9 -16.63 0.61 -17.57
N ALA A 10 -15.78 -0.17 -18.24
CA ALA A 10 -14.69 -0.89 -17.59
C ALA A 10 -13.67 0.08 -16.96
N VAL A 11 -13.27 1.13 -17.69
CA VAL A 11 -12.40 2.19 -17.16
C VAL A 11 -13.07 2.93 -15.99
N GLY A 12 -14.36 3.25 -16.10
CA GLY A 12 -15.13 3.87 -15.04
C GLY A 12 -15.20 3.03 -13.76
N LEU A 13 -15.35 1.70 -13.88
CA LEU A 13 -15.35 0.78 -12.74
C LEU A 13 -13.97 0.65 -12.08
N VAL A 14 -12.88 0.64 -12.86
CA VAL A 14 -11.50 0.64 -12.34
C VAL A 14 -11.20 1.96 -11.61
N LEU A 15 -11.60 3.10 -12.17
CA LEU A 15 -11.41 4.40 -11.54
C LEU A 15 -12.29 4.58 -10.29
N TYR A 16 -13.51 4.01 -10.28
CA TYR A 16 -14.39 4.03 -9.11
C TYR A 16 -13.83 3.18 -7.97
N GLY A 17 -13.28 1.99 -8.29
CA GLY A 17 -12.59 1.13 -7.33
C GLY A 17 -11.24 1.67 -6.83
N ALA A 18 -10.67 2.67 -7.51
CA ALA A 18 -9.42 3.33 -7.12
C ALA A 18 -9.59 4.52 -6.16
N SER A 19 -10.83 4.91 -5.84
CA SER A 19 -11.07 5.88 -4.75
C SER A 19 -10.76 5.21 -3.39
N PRO A 20 -10.13 5.94 -2.44
CA PRO A 20 -9.26 5.32 -1.45
C PRO A 20 -10.04 4.44 -0.48
N LEU A 21 -9.90 3.12 -0.65
CA LEU A 21 -9.85 2.17 0.48
C LEU A 21 -8.66 2.46 1.42
N PHE A 22 -7.85 3.49 1.14
CA PHE A 22 -7.08 4.19 2.16
C PHE A 22 -8.04 4.97 3.07
N ALA A 23 -8.81 4.25 3.88
CA ALA A 23 -9.11 4.73 5.21
C ALA A 23 -7.77 4.85 5.94
N GLY A 24 -7.01 5.90 5.64
CA GLY A 24 -5.95 6.35 6.53
C GLY A 24 -6.64 6.53 7.87
N GLY A 25 -6.18 5.82 8.90
CA GLY A 25 -6.73 6.00 10.23
C GLY A 25 -6.72 7.49 10.61
N ALA A 26 -7.31 7.84 11.74
CA ALA A 26 -7.21 9.21 12.28
C ALA A 26 -5.75 9.75 12.27
N ILE A 27 -4.77 8.84 12.24
CA ILE A 27 -3.36 9.09 11.99
C ILE A 27 -2.92 8.35 10.71
N ASN A 28 -2.23 9.08 9.82
CA ASN A 28 -1.50 8.49 8.70
C ASN A 28 -0.32 7.65 9.20
N LYS A 29 -0.28 6.37 8.82
CA LYS A 29 0.79 5.45 9.19
C LYS A 29 1.61 5.11 7.93
N ASN A 30 2.92 5.28 8.03
CA ASN A 30 3.87 4.97 6.94
C ASN A 30 4.59 3.63 7.15
N ASN A 31 4.26 2.84 8.18
CA ASN A 31 4.91 1.56 8.45
C ASN A 31 4.18 0.38 7.81
N LEU A 32 3.97 0.45 6.50
CA LEU A 32 3.15 -0.51 5.75
C LEU A 32 3.91 -1.81 5.35
N SER A 33 5.19 -1.94 5.70
CA SER A 33 6.02 -3.12 5.41
C SER A 33 7.09 -3.33 6.47
N ALA A 34 7.50 -4.57 6.67
CA ALA A 34 8.64 -4.90 7.53
C ALA A 34 9.94 -4.23 7.05
N GLU A 35 10.12 -4.02 5.75
CA GLU A 35 11.25 -3.31 5.17
C GLU A 35 11.29 -1.86 5.62
N TYR A 36 10.15 -1.17 5.64
CA TYR A 36 10.07 0.18 6.18
C TYR A 36 10.44 0.21 7.66
N ILE A 37 9.95 -0.74 8.46
CA ILE A 37 10.35 -0.84 9.88
C ILE A 37 11.86 -1.04 10.03
N ARG A 38 12.47 -1.86 9.17
CA ARG A 38 13.91 -2.16 9.21
C ARG A 38 14.77 -0.97 8.79
N THR A 39 14.35 -0.19 7.79
CA THR A 39 15.16 0.90 7.22
C THR A 39 14.73 2.29 7.64
N MET A 40 13.55 2.41 8.24
CA MET A 40 12.84 3.66 8.57
C MET A 40 12.56 4.58 7.37
N ASN A 41 12.77 4.09 6.15
CA ASN A 41 12.57 4.84 4.91
C ASN A 41 12.54 3.92 3.69
N ARG A 42 11.59 4.14 2.78
CA ARG A 42 11.47 3.44 1.48
C ARG A 42 11.18 4.40 0.31
N ALA A 43 11.23 5.72 0.53
CA ALA A 43 10.81 6.73 -0.45
C ALA A 43 11.65 6.76 -1.75
N ALA A 44 12.88 6.26 -1.72
CA ALA A 44 13.77 6.17 -2.88
C ALA A 44 14.10 4.72 -3.27
N ALA A 45 13.38 3.75 -2.70
CA ALA A 45 13.66 2.34 -2.93
C ALA A 45 13.22 1.88 -4.33
N THR A 46 13.97 0.92 -4.90
CA THR A 46 13.75 0.36 -6.25
C THR A 46 14.04 -1.15 -6.29
N ASP A 47 13.89 -1.83 -5.14
CA ASP A 47 14.52 -3.14 -4.88
C ASP A 47 13.54 -4.26 -4.48
N SER A 48 12.27 -3.97 -4.19
CA SER A 48 11.29 -5.00 -3.82
C SER A 48 9.84 -4.57 -4.05
N ALA A 49 8.89 -5.50 -3.91
CA ALA A 49 7.48 -5.25 -4.21
C ALA A 49 6.79 -4.28 -3.24
N ASP A 50 7.26 -4.13 -1.99
CA ASP A 50 6.68 -3.20 -1.01
C ASP A 50 6.78 -1.73 -1.44
N ILE A 51 7.69 -1.40 -2.38
CA ILE A 51 7.86 -0.03 -2.88
C ILE A 51 6.60 0.51 -3.58
N VAL A 52 5.63 -0.33 -3.94
CA VAL A 52 4.33 0.14 -4.44
C VAL A 52 3.62 1.08 -3.46
N ALA A 53 3.86 0.91 -2.16
CA ALA A 53 3.27 1.74 -1.12
C ALA A 53 4.07 3.02 -0.82
N TYR A 54 5.33 3.11 -1.25
CA TYR A 54 6.27 4.17 -0.83
C TYR A 54 6.91 4.95 -1.98
N ASN A 55 7.25 4.25 -3.06
CA ASN A 55 7.83 4.77 -4.28
C ASN A 55 7.24 4.02 -5.51
N PRO A 56 5.96 4.27 -5.86
CA PRO A 56 5.33 3.62 -7.02
C PRO A 56 6.12 3.79 -8.31
N ALA A 57 6.75 4.95 -8.52
CA ALA A 57 7.60 5.20 -9.69
C ALA A 57 8.85 4.30 -9.70
N GLY A 58 9.40 3.98 -8.52
CA GLY A 58 10.54 3.07 -8.35
C GLY A 58 10.28 1.65 -8.85
N THR A 59 9.02 1.22 -8.96
CA THR A 59 8.67 -0.09 -9.53
C THR A 59 9.09 -0.22 -11.00
N THR A 60 9.18 0.89 -11.74
CA THR A 60 9.64 0.88 -13.14
C THR A 60 11.14 0.61 -13.27
N ALA A 61 11.90 0.79 -12.19
CA ALA A 61 13.34 0.51 -12.13
C ALA A 61 13.67 -0.95 -11.74
N LEU A 62 12.68 -1.77 -11.39
CA LEU A 62 12.86 -3.21 -11.19
C LEU A 62 13.29 -3.89 -12.51
N GLU A 63 13.93 -5.05 -12.44
CA GLU A 63 14.16 -5.89 -13.62
C GLU A 63 12.85 -6.55 -14.08
N ASP A 64 12.71 -6.87 -15.37
CA ASP A 64 11.49 -7.51 -15.90
C ASP A 64 11.22 -8.83 -15.17
N GLY A 65 10.03 -8.99 -14.59
CA GLY A 65 9.71 -10.14 -13.76
C GLY A 65 8.51 -9.97 -12.84
N MET A 66 8.25 -11.02 -12.07
CA MET A 66 7.25 -11.03 -11.00
C MET A 66 7.96 -10.89 -9.65
N TYR A 67 7.51 -9.95 -8.83
CA TYR A 67 8.02 -9.72 -7.49
C TYR A 67 6.88 -9.87 -6.50
N SER A 68 7.18 -10.48 -5.36
CA SER A 68 6.26 -10.57 -4.24
C SER A 68 6.97 -10.23 -2.95
N ASN A 69 6.31 -9.48 -2.07
CA ASN A 69 6.76 -9.24 -0.71
C ASN A 69 5.65 -9.67 0.23
N PHE A 70 5.95 -10.58 1.15
CA PHE A 70 5.05 -10.99 2.20
C PHE A 70 5.72 -10.71 3.54
N SER A 71 5.01 -9.99 4.40
CA SER A 71 5.48 -9.66 5.73
C SER A 71 4.34 -9.71 6.75
N PHE A 72 4.71 -9.81 8.02
CA PHE A 72 3.79 -9.86 9.13
C PHE A 72 4.37 -9.03 10.27
N GLN A 73 3.68 -7.96 10.63
CA GLN A 73 4.09 -7.09 11.73
C GLN A 73 3.28 -7.39 12.98
N TYR A 74 3.96 -7.49 14.12
CA TYR A 74 3.36 -7.51 15.45
C TYR A 74 3.77 -6.25 16.20
N ILE A 75 2.78 -5.49 16.65
CA ILE A 75 2.98 -4.22 17.35
C ILE A 75 2.32 -4.34 18.72
N ASP A 76 3.14 -4.53 19.74
CA ASP A 76 2.72 -4.29 21.11
C ASP A 76 2.62 -2.77 21.33
N LYS A 77 1.49 -2.30 21.84
CA LYS A 77 1.21 -0.87 21.91
C LYS A 77 0.41 -0.51 23.15
N GLU A 78 0.71 0.65 23.68
CA GLU A 78 -0.20 1.44 24.50
C GLU A 78 -0.55 2.68 23.68
N TYR A 79 -1.83 2.82 23.31
CA TYR A 79 -2.26 3.84 22.37
C TYR A 79 -3.45 4.61 22.90
N GLU A 80 -3.35 5.94 22.84
CA GLU A 80 -4.42 6.88 23.16
C GLU A 80 -4.64 7.81 21.97
N ASN A 81 -5.89 8.12 21.64
CA ASN A 81 -6.24 9.16 20.68
C ASN A 81 -7.50 9.93 21.08
N ILE A 82 -7.54 11.22 20.77
CA ILE A 82 -8.67 12.10 21.06
C ILE A 82 -9.37 12.44 19.75
N VAL A 83 -10.61 11.98 19.58
CA VAL A 83 -11.44 12.26 18.40
C VAL A 83 -12.67 13.01 18.86
N SER A 84 -12.85 14.25 18.37
CA SER A 84 -14.00 15.11 18.72
C SER A 84 -14.21 15.27 20.24
N GLY A 85 -13.11 15.40 21.00
CA GLY A 85 -13.14 15.56 22.45
C GLY A 85 -13.35 14.26 23.25
N THR A 86 -13.48 13.12 22.58
CA THR A 86 -13.58 11.80 23.23
C THR A 86 -12.24 11.09 23.18
N THR A 87 -11.76 10.62 24.34
CA THR A 87 -10.52 9.85 24.45
C THR A 87 -10.80 8.36 24.20
N TYR A 88 -10.02 7.78 23.29
CA TYR A 88 -10.01 6.36 22.97
C TYR A 88 -8.65 5.77 23.34
N THR A 89 -8.64 4.75 24.19
CA THR A 89 -7.42 4.05 24.60
C THR A 89 -7.49 2.59 24.23
N THR A 90 -6.33 1.99 23.93
CA THR A 90 -6.21 0.55 23.69
C THR A 90 -4.79 0.08 24.01
N THR A 91 -4.70 -1.06 24.67
CA THR A 91 -3.46 -1.82 24.89
C THR A 91 -3.44 -3.11 24.08
N GLU A 92 -4.45 -3.34 23.24
CA GLU A 92 -4.55 -4.56 22.46
C GLU A 92 -3.48 -4.56 21.35
N PRO A 93 -2.62 -5.58 21.28
CA PRO A 93 -1.59 -5.64 20.25
C PRO A 93 -2.20 -5.64 18.84
N SER A 94 -1.46 -5.12 17.87
CA SER A 94 -1.87 -5.15 16.46
C SER A 94 -1.03 -6.12 15.65
N THR A 95 -1.71 -7.00 14.91
CA THR A 95 -1.09 -7.87 13.91
C THR A 95 -1.48 -7.38 12.52
N ILE A 96 -0.49 -7.15 11.65
CA ILE A 96 -0.71 -6.61 10.32
C ILE A 96 -0.06 -7.56 9.31
N PRO A 97 -0.84 -8.40 8.61
CA PRO A 97 -0.34 -9.16 7.48
C PRO A 97 -0.25 -8.27 6.25
N GLU A 98 0.83 -8.42 5.49
CA GLU A 98 1.15 -7.59 4.34
C GLU A 98 1.52 -8.47 3.15
N LEU A 99 0.92 -8.17 2.00
CA LEU A 99 1.25 -8.81 0.73
C LEU A 99 1.28 -7.75 -0.36
N TYR A 100 2.43 -7.64 -1.02
CA TYR A 100 2.62 -6.83 -2.21
C TYR A 100 3.03 -7.71 -3.38
N VAL A 101 2.47 -7.43 -4.55
CA VAL A 101 2.80 -8.13 -5.80
C VAL A 101 3.01 -7.11 -6.89
N VAL A 102 4.10 -7.24 -7.65
CA VAL A 102 4.41 -6.39 -8.79
C VAL A 102 4.75 -7.27 -9.98
N TYR A 103 4.14 -6.98 -11.13
CA TYR A 103 4.60 -7.49 -12.42
C TYR A 103 5.23 -6.35 -13.22
N LYS A 104 6.53 -6.46 -13.51
CA LYS A 104 7.29 -5.47 -14.26
C LYS A 104 7.64 -5.98 -15.65
N LYS A 105 7.42 -5.14 -16.67
CA LYS A 105 7.78 -5.41 -18.07
C LYS A 105 8.11 -4.12 -18.84
N GLY A 106 9.35 -4.00 -19.31
CA GLY A 106 9.82 -2.82 -20.06
C GLY A 106 9.71 -1.55 -19.23
N GLN A 107 8.93 -0.57 -19.70
CA GLN A 107 8.69 0.70 -18.98
C GLN A 107 7.44 0.65 -18.09
N TRP A 108 6.79 -0.51 -17.98
CA TRP A 108 5.52 -0.66 -17.27
C TRP A 108 5.69 -1.56 -16.05
N ALA A 109 4.98 -1.22 -14.98
CA ALA A 109 4.80 -2.06 -13.81
C ALA A 109 3.32 -2.02 -13.39
N GLY A 110 2.76 -3.19 -13.09
CA GLY A 110 1.41 -3.34 -12.55
C GLY A 110 1.45 -3.94 -11.16
N PHE A 111 0.62 -3.42 -10.26
CA PHE A 111 0.52 -3.78 -8.85
C PHE A 111 -0.85 -3.40 -8.29
#